data_AF-A0A1C6FMU4-F1
#
_entry.id   AF-A0A1C6FMU4-F1
#
_cell.length_a   1.000
_cell.length_b   1.000
_cell.length_c   1.000
_cell.angle_alpha   90.00
_cell.angle_beta   90.00
_cell.angle_gamma   90.00
#
_symmetry.space_group_name_H-M   'P 1'
#
loop_
_entity.id
_entity.type
_entity.pdbx_description
1 polymer ?
#
loop_
_entity_poly.entity_id
_entity_poly.type
_entity_poly.pdbx_seq_one_letter_code
_entity_poly.pdbx_strand_id
1 'polypeptide(L)' 'MSKYIFDYDDGDFAMSISDSMAMDSDGNLMMRMGDHMAMDMDTGDIHMISSWPDDDEE' A
#
# COMPACT_ATOMS: atom_id res chain seq x y z
N MET A 1 -2.94 -11.14 -9.89
CA MET A 1 -1.80 -11.56 -9.05
C MET A 1 -1.76 -10.65 -7.83
N SER A 2 -1.37 -11.12 -6.65
CA SER A 2 -1.17 -10.19 -5.53
C SER A 2 -0.03 -9.24 -5.88
N LYS A 3 -0.29 -7.94 -5.95
CA LYS A 3 0.70 -6.95 -6.37
C LYS A 3 1.28 -6.29 -5.13
N TYR A 4 2.61 -6.43 -5.00
CA TYR A 4 3.39 -5.96 -3.86
C TYR A 4 3.69 -4.48 -4.02
N ILE A 5 3.61 -3.76 -2.90
CA ILE A 5 3.88 -2.34 -2.77
C ILE A 5 5.02 -2.21 -1.79
N PHE A 6 6.08 -1.50 -2.15
CA PHE A 6 7.18 -1.20 -1.23
C PHE A 6 6.88 0.10 -0.47
N ASP A 7 7.05 0.08 0.84
CA ASP A 7 6.97 1.26 1.69
C ASP A 7 8.37 1.88 1.84
N TYR A 8 8.54 3.14 1.42
CA TYR A 8 9.82 3.84 1.53
C TYR A 8 10.09 4.42 2.92
N ASP A 9 9.06 4.62 3.73
CA ASP A 9 9.19 5.19 5.06
C ASP A 9 9.61 4.11 6.07
N ASP A 10 8.98 2.93 6.00
CA ASP A 10 9.27 1.80 6.90
C ASP A 10 10.26 0.78 6.31
N GLY A 11 10.44 0.78 4.98
CA GLY A 11 11.36 -0.11 4.29
C GLY A 11 10.86 -1.55 4.19
N ASP A 12 9.54 -1.76 4.27
CA ASP A 12 8.89 -3.07 4.19
C ASP A 12 7.99 -3.20 2.94
N PHE A 13 7.20 -4.28 2.88
CA PHE A 13 6.29 -4.51 1.76
C PHE A 13 4.86 -4.68 2.25
N ALA A 14 3.95 -3.99 1.58
CA ALA A 14 2.53 -4.23 1.65
C ALA A 14 2.05 -5.06 0.46
N MET A 15 0.98 -5.80 0.68
CA MET A 15 0.30 -6.61 -0.31
C MET A 15 -1.06 -5.99 -0.60
N SER A 16 -1.30 -5.64 -1.87
CA SER A 16 -2.61 -5.14 -2.28
C SER A 16 -3.66 -6.24 -2.08
N ILE A 17 -4.69 -5.93 -1.27
CA ILE A 17 -5.85 -6.81 -1.05
C ILE A 17 -7.06 -6.34 -1.87
N SER A 18 -7.04 -5.09 -2.33
CA SER A 18 -7.96 -4.49 -3.30
C SER A 18 -7.32 -3.27 -3.98
N ASP A 19 -7.99 -2.68 -4.97
CA ASP A 19 -7.53 -1.49 -5.73
C ASP A 19 -7.19 -0.28 -4.84
N SER A 20 -7.79 -0.22 -3.65
CA SER A 20 -7.68 0.90 -2.73
C SER A 20 -7.24 0.50 -1.32
N MET A 21 -6.94 -0.79 -1.08
CA MET A 21 -6.50 -1.27 0.23
C MET A 21 -5.36 -2.27 0.12
N ALA A 22 -4.44 -2.19 1.06
CA ALA A 22 -3.32 -3.12 1.21
C ALA A 22 -3.16 -3.51 2.68
N MET A 23 -2.39 -4.56 2.91
CA MET A 23 -1.97 -4.98 4.24
C MET A 23 -0.45 -5.02 4.25
N ASP A 24 0.18 -4.35 5.22
CA ASP A 24 1.63 -4.37 5.39
C ASP A 24 2.13 -5.72 5.95
N SER A 25 3.44 -5.82 6.17
CA SER A 25 4.05 -7.06 6.67
C SER A 25 3.75 -7.34 8.15
N ASP A 26 3.37 -6.31 8.91
CA ASP A 26 2.99 -6.38 10.32
C ASP A 26 1.49 -6.67 10.53
N GLY A 27 0.69 -6.59 9.47
CA GLY A 27 -0.75 -6.85 9.45
C GLY A 27 -1.61 -5.61 9.64
N ASN A 28 -1.05 -4.40 9.58
CA ASN A 28 -1.81 -3.15 9.58
C ASN A 28 -2.45 -2.93 8.21
N LEU A 29 -3.58 -2.23 8.20
CA LEU A 29 -4.32 -1.94 6.98
C LEU A 29 -3.94 -0.56 6.45
N MET A 30 -3.65 -0.51 5.15
CA MET A 30 -3.35 0.72 4.43
C MET A 30 -4.40 1.02 3.37
N MET A 31 -4.71 2.31 3.18
CA MET A 31 -5.63 2.80 2.16
C MET A 31 -4.88 3.60 1.09
N ARG A 32 -5.13 3.31 -0.19
CA ARG A 32 -4.56 4.07 -1.31
C ARG A 32 -5.07 5.52 -1.26
N MET A 33 -4.15 6.47 -1.19
CA MET A 33 -4.42 7.90 -1.28
C MET A 33 -4.05 8.48 -2.66
N GLY A 34 -3.19 7.78 -3.39
CA GLY A 34 -2.79 8.09 -4.76
C GLY A 34 -1.86 7.00 -5.29
N ASP A 35 -1.24 7.24 -6.44
CA ASP A 35 -0.40 6.23 -7.08
C ASP A 35 0.88 5.93 -6.28
N HIS A 36 1.35 6.85 -5.43
CA HIS A 36 2.59 6.67 -4.66
C HIS A 36 2.40 7.04 -3.19
N MET A 37 1.15 7.05 -2.71
CA MET A 37 0.81 7.41 -1.34
C MET A 37 -0.24 6.47 -0.78
N ALA A 38 -0.02 5.99 0.43
CA ALA A 38 -0.96 5.23 1.21
C ALA A 38 -1.18 5.90 2.58
N MET A 39 -2.29 5.61 3.25
CA MET A 39 -2.53 6.02 4.62
C MET A 39 -2.71 4.79 5.49
N ASP A 40 -1.97 4.72 6.59
CA ASP A 40 -2.18 3.73 7.64
C ASP A 40 -3.50 4.02 8.36
N MET A 41 -4.37 3.02 8.43
CA MET A 41 -5.69 3.14 9.04
C MET A 41 -5.68 3.07 10.57
N ASP A 42 -4.59 2.56 11.17
CA ASP A 42 -4.44 2.45 12.62
C ASP A 42 -3.88 3.75 13.22
N THR A 43 -2.89 4.37 12.57
CA THR A 43 -2.25 5.63 13.02
C THR A 43 -2.81 6.88 12.33
N GLY A 44 -3.28 6.77 11.09
CA GLY A 44 -3.64 7.90 10.23
C GLY A 44 -2.45 8.56 9.53
N ASP A 45 -1.25 7.99 9.63
CA ASP A 45 -0.06 8.51 8.97
C ASP A 45 -0.08 8.24 7.46
N ILE A 46 0.60 9.08 6.69
CA ILE A 46 0.69 8.95 5.23
C ILE A 46 2.08 8.44 4.87
N HIS A 47 2.10 7.31 4.17
CA HIS A 47 3.30 6.60 3.78
C HIS A 47 3.59 6.81 2.29
N MET A 48 4.85 7.08 1.97
CA MET A 48 5.35 7.14 0.61
C MET A 48 5.66 5.73 0.12
N ILE A 49 4.98 5.31 -0.93
CA ILE A 49 5.06 3.95 -1.43
C ILE A 49 5.51 3.88 -2.89
N SER A 50 5.96 2.71 -3.34
CA SER A 50 6.10 2.43 -4.76
C SER A 50 4.74 2.51 -5.46
N SER A 51 4.76 2.61 -6.80
CA SER A 51 3.54 2.69 -7.61
C SER A 51 2.47 1.68 -7.18
N TRP A 52 1.31 2.19 -6.79
CA TRP A 52 0.16 1.40 -6.44
C TRP A 52 -0.34 0.73 -7.72
N PRO A 53 -0.51 -0.59 -7.68
CA PRO A 53 -1.06 -1.37 -8.77
C PRO A 53 -2.43 -0.92 -9.26
N ASP A 54 -2.55 -0.52 -10.52
CA ASP A 54 -3.86 -0.58 -11.16
C ASP A 54 -4.14 -2.01 -11.63
N ASP A 55 -5.40 -2.45 -11.46
CA ASP A 55 -5.87 -3.78 -11.88
C ASP A 55 -5.87 -3.94 -13.42
N ASP A 56 -5.83 -2.83 -14.16
CA ASP A 56 -5.74 -2.80 -15.63
C ASP A 56 -4.29 -2.99 -16.15
N GLU A 57 -3.29 -3.06 -15.28
CA GLU A 57 -1.89 -3.34 -15.63
C GLU A 57 -1.58 -4.84 -15.51
N GLU A 58 -1.97 -5.64 -16.51
CA GLU A 58 -1.46 -7.01 -16.75
C GLU A 58 -0.23 -7.03 -17.68
#